data_AF-A4SDZ4-F1
#
_entry.id   AF-A4SDZ4-F1
#
_cell.length_a   1.000
_cell.length_b   1.000
_cell.length_c   1.000
_cell.angle_alpha   90.00
_cell.angle_beta   90.00
_cell.angle_gamma   90.00
#
_symmetry.space_group_name_H-M   'P 1'
#
loop_
_entity.id
_entity.type
_entity.pdbx_description
1 polymer ?
#
loop_
_entity_poly.entity_id
_entity_poly.type
_entity_poly.pdbx_seq_one_letter_code
_entity_poly.pdbx_strand_id
1 'polypeptide(L)'
;MQQKRIFIWILAGSIACSLGVYYADPGTIDYFIEEDGLIENLTALFYMLTAVIAVSLVTRRRGSLPYLMVIAAIGLLGMLDELSFGERFFHLPMPKIGVWKVDGVHDLFYVAYKSMKNFSRAYGYIFYPVLVVAVSALLWLGVQFRSRIATSIGYYGHRDFFHLFYAACGLVLFALLVDIHLFKGEVAFLLEEIVELNSAFALIAACFALPKHSEAS
;
A
#
# COMPACT_ATOMS: atom_id res chain seq x y z
N MET A 1 -14.89 9.96 -12.59
CA MET A 1 -14.06 11.20 -12.65
C MET A 1 -14.05 12.01 -11.35
N GLN A 2 -15.20 12.22 -10.70
CA GLN A 2 -15.27 13.04 -9.47
C GLN A 2 -14.45 12.46 -8.31
N GLN A 3 -14.51 11.13 -8.09
CA GLN A 3 -13.76 10.44 -7.02
C GLN A 3 -12.24 10.61 -7.14
N LYS A 4 -11.68 10.52 -8.36
CA LYS A 4 -10.25 10.74 -8.62
C LYS A 4 -9.79 12.15 -8.24
N ARG A 5 -10.58 13.16 -8.62
CA ARG A 5 -10.26 14.56 -8.31
C ARG A 5 -10.28 14.79 -6.81
N ILE A 6 -11.30 14.26 -6.12
CA ILE A 6 -11.39 14.33 -4.65
C ILE A 6 -10.17 13.66 -4.02
N PHE A 7 -9.81 12.45 -4.47
CA PHE A 7 -8.63 11.75 -3.97
C PHE A 7 -7.34 12.55 -4.14
N ILE A 8 -7.10 13.13 -5.32
CA ILE A 8 -5.90 13.96 -5.56
C ILE A 8 -5.86 15.16 -4.60
N TRP A 9 -7.00 15.80 -4.32
CA TRP A 9 -7.07 16.89 -3.36
C TRP A 9 -6.82 16.43 -1.91
N ILE A 10 -7.33 15.26 -1.52
CA ILE A 10 -7.06 14.66 -0.20
C ILE A 10 -5.56 14.35 -0.07
N LEU A 11 -4.95 13.74 -1.09
CA LEU A 11 -3.52 13.43 -1.11
C LEU A 11 -2.67 14.71 -1.01
N ALA A 12 -2.91 15.68 -1.89
CA ALA A 12 -2.17 16.94 -1.87
C ALA A 12 -2.39 17.72 -0.57
N GLY A 13 -3.63 17.75 -0.07
CA GLY A 13 -4.00 18.45 1.15
C GLY A 13 -3.39 17.82 2.40
N SER A 14 -3.40 16.49 2.51
CA SER A 14 -2.78 15.79 3.64
C SER A 14 -1.26 15.99 3.67
N ILE A 15 -0.57 15.83 2.53
CA ILE A 15 0.87 16.09 2.43
C ILE A 15 1.19 17.55 2.81
N ALA A 16 0.47 18.52 2.24
CA ALA A 16 0.70 19.94 2.52
C ALA A 16 0.41 20.30 4.00
N CYS A 17 -0.64 19.72 4.59
CA CYS A 17 -0.98 19.92 5.99
C CYS A 17 0.10 19.35 6.90
N SER A 18 0.52 18.09 6.68
CA SER A 18 1.53 17.43 7.49
C SER A 18 2.88 18.15 7.42
N LEU A 19 3.32 18.56 6.23
CA LEU A 19 4.52 19.38 6.08
C LEU A 19 4.36 20.75 6.75
N GLY A 20 3.18 21.37 6.65
CA GLY A 20 2.88 22.63 7.30
C GLY A 20 2.99 22.55 8.82
N VAL A 21 2.47 21.47 9.42
CA VAL A 21 2.61 21.19 10.87
C VAL A 21 4.08 20.97 11.22
N TYR A 22 4.80 20.15 10.46
CA TYR A 22 6.24 19.90 10.69
C TYR A 22 7.07 21.18 10.74
N TYR A 23 6.89 22.08 9.77
CA TYR A 23 7.65 23.33 9.73
C TYR A 23 7.18 24.39 10.74
N ALA A 24 5.93 24.32 11.21
CA ALA A 24 5.40 25.25 12.20
C ALA A 24 5.83 24.86 13.62
N ASP A 25 5.83 23.57 13.95
CA ASP A 25 6.21 23.07 15.27
C ASP A 25 6.87 21.68 15.18
N PRO A 26 8.19 21.62 14.90
CA PRO A 26 8.92 20.37 14.77
C PRO A 26 8.85 19.49 16.04
N GLY A 27 8.68 20.08 17.23
CA GLY A 27 8.65 19.33 18.49
C GLY A 27 7.36 18.52 18.70
N THR A 28 6.32 18.77 17.91
CA THR A 28 5.09 17.96 17.95
C THR A 28 5.16 16.73 17.06
N ILE A 29 6.18 16.65 16.20
CA ILE A 29 6.27 15.65 15.15
C ILE A 29 6.35 14.23 15.72
N ASP A 30 7.06 14.04 16.83
CA ASP A 30 7.23 12.74 17.47
C ASP A 30 5.88 12.11 17.84
N TYR A 31 4.88 12.89 18.25
CA TYR A 31 3.54 12.36 18.53
C TYR A 31 2.79 11.85 17.30
N PHE A 32 3.13 12.39 16.12
CA PHE A 32 2.49 12.00 14.86
C PHE A 32 3.20 10.81 14.20
N ILE A 33 4.52 10.76 14.32
CA ILE A 33 5.40 9.87 13.55
C ILE A 33 6.38 9.06 14.43
N GLU A 34 6.10 8.82 15.70
CA GLU A 34 6.79 7.75 16.44
C GLU A 34 6.16 6.39 16.08
N GLU A 35 6.87 5.28 16.28
CA GLU A 35 6.27 3.94 16.20
C GLU A 35 5.04 3.85 17.14
N ASP A 36 3.96 3.24 16.67
CA ASP A 36 2.61 3.29 17.25
C ASP A 36 2.01 4.72 17.34
N GLY A 37 2.47 5.63 16.49
CA GLY A 37 2.05 7.02 16.46
C GLY A 37 0.60 7.23 16.01
N LEU A 38 0.16 8.48 15.99
CA LEU A 38 -1.20 8.79 15.56
C LEU A 38 -1.45 8.38 14.09
N ILE A 39 -0.47 8.58 13.21
CA ILE A 39 -0.66 8.32 11.77
C ILE A 39 -0.73 6.81 11.51
N GLU A 40 0.20 6.01 12.00
CA GLU A 40 0.20 4.54 11.91
C GLU A 40 -1.12 3.93 12.42
N ASN A 41 -1.60 4.36 13.60
CA ASN A 41 -2.89 3.90 14.13
C ASN A 41 -4.09 4.29 13.25
N LEU A 42 -4.06 5.49 12.65
CA LEU A 42 -5.08 5.89 11.69
C LEU A 42 -4.98 5.06 10.41
N THR A 43 -3.78 4.82 9.89
CA THR A 43 -3.52 4.01 8.72
C THR A 43 -4.07 2.59 8.92
N ALA A 44 -3.73 1.96 10.05
CA ALA A 44 -4.30 0.69 10.48
C ALA A 44 -5.84 0.71 10.51
N LEU A 45 -6.44 1.72 11.14
CA LEU A 45 -7.89 1.87 11.23
C LEU A 45 -8.54 2.02 9.85
N PHE A 46 -7.94 2.79 8.95
CA PHE A 46 -8.46 2.98 7.58
C PHE A 46 -8.31 1.72 6.72
N TYR A 47 -7.25 0.94 6.93
CA TYR A 47 -7.11 -0.38 6.31
C TYR A 47 -8.15 -1.38 6.85
N MET A 48 -8.41 -1.39 8.16
CA MET A 48 -9.51 -2.16 8.74
C MET A 48 -10.86 -1.73 8.17
N LEU A 49 -11.11 -0.42 8.10
CA LEU A 49 -12.34 0.14 7.55
C LEU A 49 -12.49 -0.23 6.06
N THR A 50 -11.39 -0.24 5.31
CA THR A 50 -11.35 -0.72 3.92
C THR A 50 -11.88 -2.14 3.82
N ALA A 51 -11.40 -3.04 4.68
CA ALA A 51 -11.83 -4.43 4.70
C ALA A 51 -13.32 -4.57 5.06
N VAL A 52 -13.77 -3.88 6.11
CA VAL A 52 -15.19 -3.89 6.54
C VAL A 52 -16.10 -3.33 5.44
N ILE A 53 -15.75 -2.19 4.83
CA ILE A 53 -16.52 -1.60 3.73
C ILE A 53 -16.58 -2.57 2.56
N ALA A 54 -15.45 -3.15 2.14
CA ALA A 54 -15.40 -4.07 1.02
C ALA A 54 -16.33 -5.28 1.23
N VAL A 55 -16.25 -5.92 2.40
CA VAL A 55 -17.12 -7.06 2.76
C VAL A 55 -18.59 -6.65 2.83
N SER A 56 -18.90 -5.50 3.44
CA SER A 56 -20.29 -5.01 3.54
C SER A 56 -20.92 -4.76 2.16
N LEU A 57 -20.12 -4.31 1.19
CA LEU A 57 -20.57 -4.02 -0.17
C LEU A 57 -20.80 -5.27 -1.03
N VAL A 58 -20.26 -6.43 -0.66
CA VAL A 58 -20.43 -7.69 -1.40
C VAL A 58 -21.91 -8.02 -1.60
N THR A 59 -22.73 -7.80 -0.57
CA THR A 59 -24.17 -8.07 -0.62
C THR A 59 -24.92 -7.18 -1.62
N ARG A 60 -24.46 -5.94 -1.82
CA ARG A 60 -25.08 -4.92 -2.70
C ARG A 60 -24.47 -4.86 -4.09
N ARG A 61 -23.28 -5.44 -4.28
CA ARG A 61 -22.45 -5.35 -5.50
C ARG A 61 -21.93 -6.72 -5.93
N ARG A 62 -22.82 -7.73 -5.99
CA ARG A 62 -22.44 -9.12 -6.30
C ARG A 62 -21.62 -9.29 -7.59
N GLY A 63 -21.91 -8.49 -8.63
CA GLY A 63 -21.12 -8.49 -9.88
C GLY A 63 -19.68 -8.01 -9.72
N SER A 64 -19.33 -7.40 -8.58
CA SER A 64 -17.99 -6.93 -8.24
C SER A 64 -17.32 -7.73 -7.12
N LEU A 65 -17.87 -8.90 -6.77
CA LEU A 65 -17.34 -9.78 -5.72
C LEU A 65 -15.81 -9.98 -5.78
N PRO A 66 -15.18 -10.36 -6.92
CA PRO A 66 -13.75 -10.63 -6.92
C PRO A 66 -12.93 -9.38 -6.54
N TYR A 67 -13.32 -8.19 -6.99
CA TYR A 67 -12.63 -6.94 -6.67
C TYR A 67 -12.75 -6.59 -5.19
N LEU A 68 -13.95 -6.75 -4.62
CA LEU A 68 -14.20 -6.47 -3.21
C LEU A 68 -13.45 -7.43 -2.31
N MET A 69 -13.37 -8.72 -2.68
CA MET A 69 -12.58 -9.70 -1.92
C MET A 69 -11.08 -9.38 -1.95
N VAL A 70 -10.55 -8.93 -3.09
CA VAL A 70 -9.15 -8.50 -3.20
C VAL A 70 -8.89 -7.26 -2.34
N ILE A 71 -9.75 -6.23 -2.42
CA ILE A 71 -9.59 -5.04 -1.55
C ILE A 71 -9.72 -5.43 -0.07
N ALA A 72 -10.64 -6.33 0.27
CA ALA A 72 -10.81 -6.78 1.65
C ALA A 72 -9.54 -7.48 2.17
N ALA A 73 -8.95 -8.37 1.36
CA ALA A 73 -7.70 -9.03 1.71
C ALA A 73 -6.55 -8.04 1.86
N ILE A 74 -6.41 -7.07 0.94
CA ILE A 74 -5.36 -6.03 1.03
C ILE A 74 -5.58 -5.15 2.25
N GLY A 75 -6.82 -4.74 2.55
CA GLY A 75 -7.12 -3.94 3.75
C GLY A 75 -6.79 -4.70 5.04
N LEU A 76 -7.07 -6.00 5.12
CA LEU A 76 -6.65 -6.80 6.27
C LEU A 76 -5.13 -6.93 6.37
N LEU A 77 -4.45 -7.15 5.24
CA LEU A 77 -2.98 -7.24 5.22
C LEU A 77 -2.34 -5.91 5.65
N GLY A 78 -2.80 -4.78 5.12
CA GLY A 78 -2.31 -3.45 5.51
C GLY A 78 -2.55 -3.17 6.98
N MET A 79 -3.73 -3.48 7.51
CA MET A 79 -4.00 -3.33 8.95
C MET A 79 -3.04 -4.17 9.81
N LEU A 80 -2.74 -5.40 9.38
CA LEU A 80 -1.82 -6.28 10.10
C LEU A 80 -0.36 -5.83 9.98
N ASP A 81 0.00 -5.17 8.88
CA ASP A 81 1.33 -4.59 8.64
C ASP A 81 1.63 -3.47 9.64
N GLU A 82 0.65 -2.59 9.86
CA GLU A 82 0.74 -1.44 10.77
C GLU A 82 0.70 -1.88 12.25
N LEU A 83 -0.22 -2.78 12.62
CA LEU A 83 -0.54 -2.95 14.04
C LEU A 83 0.44 -3.82 14.86
N SER A 84 1.61 -4.18 14.33
CA SER A 84 2.61 -5.02 15.05
C SER A 84 1.96 -6.24 15.77
N PHE A 85 0.92 -6.83 15.16
CA PHE A 85 -0.22 -7.46 15.88
C PHE A 85 0.17 -8.60 16.82
N GLY A 86 1.23 -9.35 16.52
CA GLY A 86 1.59 -10.55 17.28
C GLY A 86 2.22 -10.25 18.65
N GLU A 87 3.09 -9.26 18.77
CA GLU A 87 3.97 -9.13 19.94
C GLU A 87 3.27 -8.37 21.06
N ARG A 88 2.53 -7.31 20.72
CA ARG A 88 1.92 -6.43 21.73
C ARG A 88 0.56 -6.94 22.19
N PHE A 89 -0.34 -7.31 21.27
CA PHE A 89 -1.68 -7.78 21.66
C PHE A 89 -1.71 -9.23 22.13
N PHE A 90 -0.97 -10.13 21.47
CA PHE A 90 -0.99 -11.55 21.79
C PHE A 90 0.24 -12.03 22.56
N HIS A 91 1.21 -11.13 22.86
CA HIS A 91 2.47 -11.50 23.53
C HIS A 91 3.19 -12.65 22.80
N LEU A 92 3.00 -12.76 21.48
CA LEU A 92 3.61 -13.79 20.66
C LEU A 92 5.03 -13.36 20.30
N PRO A 93 6.04 -14.23 20.47
CA PRO A 93 7.37 -13.94 20.00
C PRO A 93 7.35 -13.81 18.47
N MET A 94 7.78 -12.66 17.98
CA MET A 94 7.80 -12.39 16.54
C MET A 94 8.80 -13.29 15.82
N PRO A 95 8.43 -13.82 14.64
CA PRO A 95 9.34 -14.65 13.87
C PRO A 95 10.57 -13.81 13.47
N LYS A 96 11.74 -14.43 13.57
CA LYS A 96 13.01 -13.82 13.17
C LYS A 96 13.59 -14.54 11.96
N ILE A 97 14.02 -13.77 10.96
CA ILE A 97 14.80 -14.29 9.84
C ILE A 97 16.26 -13.86 10.06
N GLY A 98 17.03 -14.76 10.68
CA GLY A 98 18.40 -14.46 11.12
C GLY A 98 18.41 -13.49 12.31
N VAL A 99 18.96 -12.30 12.11
CA VAL A 99 18.99 -11.22 13.13
C VAL A 99 17.81 -10.25 13.02
N TRP A 100 17.03 -10.33 11.94
CA TRP A 100 15.94 -9.41 11.65
C TRP A 100 14.65 -9.95 12.23
N LYS A 101 13.93 -9.09 12.96
CA LYS A 101 12.55 -9.32 13.40
C LYS A 101 11.63 -9.05 12.21
N VAL A 102 10.55 -9.82 12.11
CA VAL A 102 9.52 -9.65 11.09
C VAL A 102 8.23 -9.30 11.82
N ASP A 103 7.98 -8.01 11.95
CA ASP A 103 6.81 -7.42 12.58
C ASP A 103 5.75 -7.05 11.54
N GLY A 104 6.19 -6.71 10.32
CA GLY A 104 5.32 -6.40 9.18
C GLY A 104 5.60 -7.25 7.92
N VAL A 105 4.71 -7.13 6.94
CA VAL A 105 4.94 -7.54 5.55
C VAL A 105 6.05 -6.69 4.93
N HIS A 106 6.15 -5.41 5.26
CA HIS A 106 7.23 -4.54 4.79
C HIS A 106 8.64 -5.04 5.25
N ASP A 107 8.76 -5.61 6.44
CA ASP A 107 10.01 -6.24 6.91
C ASP A 107 10.49 -7.38 6.02
N LEU A 108 9.57 -8.13 5.40
CA LEU A 108 9.94 -9.18 4.45
C LEU A 108 10.64 -8.57 3.22
N PHE A 109 10.19 -7.40 2.75
CA PHE A 109 10.85 -6.67 1.67
C PHE A 109 12.22 -6.15 2.10
N TYR A 110 12.35 -5.65 3.33
CA TYR A 110 13.64 -5.21 3.88
C TYR A 110 14.63 -6.37 4.01
N VAL A 111 14.20 -7.51 4.55
CA VAL A 111 14.99 -8.75 4.66
C VAL A 111 15.39 -9.24 3.27
N ALA A 112 14.46 -9.24 2.30
CA ALA A 112 14.74 -9.59 0.92
C ALA A 112 15.78 -8.63 0.30
N TYR A 113 15.61 -7.32 0.47
CA TYR A 113 16.55 -6.31 -0.01
C TYR A 113 17.95 -6.48 0.60
N LYS A 114 18.08 -6.66 1.91
CA LYS A 114 19.36 -6.91 2.57
C LYS A 114 20.00 -8.21 2.11
N SER A 115 19.21 -9.27 1.99
CA SER A 115 19.65 -10.55 1.46
C SER A 115 20.15 -10.40 0.02
N MET A 116 19.42 -9.68 -0.83
CA MET A 116 19.81 -9.35 -2.20
C MET A 116 21.04 -8.46 -2.25
N LYS A 117 21.21 -7.49 -1.33
CA LYS A 117 22.40 -6.62 -1.25
C LYS A 117 23.64 -7.40 -0.84
N ASN A 118 23.50 -8.33 0.11
CA ASN A 118 24.57 -9.23 0.52
C ASN A 118 24.90 -10.22 -0.61
N PHE A 119 23.89 -10.72 -1.31
CA PHE A 119 24.07 -11.54 -2.51
C PHE A 119 24.76 -10.77 -3.63
N SER A 120 24.34 -9.54 -3.93
CA SER A 120 24.99 -8.65 -4.91
C SER A 120 26.45 -8.36 -4.55
N ARG A 121 26.78 -8.19 -3.26
CA ARG A 121 28.18 -8.10 -2.82
C ARG A 121 28.97 -9.39 -3.06
N ALA A 122 28.34 -10.56 -2.92
CA ALA A 122 28.96 -11.86 -3.13
C ALA A 122 29.11 -12.24 -4.62
N TYR A 123 28.16 -11.84 -5.48
CA TYR A 123 28.07 -12.24 -6.89
C TYR A 123 28.31 -11.09 -7.89
N GLY A 124 28.60 -9.87 -7.41
CA GLY A 124 29.00 -8.71 -8.21
C GLY A 124 27.91 -8.13 -9.13
N TYR A 125 28.35 -7.32 -10.09
CA TYR A 125 27.50 -6.56 -11.03
C TYR A 125 26.58 -7.42 -11.93
N ILE A 126 26.72 -8.75 -11.93
CA ILE A 126 25.91 -9.70 -12.74
C ILE A 126 24.45 -9.73 -12.27
N PHE A 127 24.18 -9.37 -11.02
CA PHE A 127 22.83 -9.40 -10.45
C PHE A 127 21.87 -8.38 -11.11
N TYR A 128 22.35 -7.15 -11.35
CA TYR A 128 21.55 -6.08 -11.94
C TYR A 128 21.01 -6.39 -13.34
N PRO A 129 21.80 -6.89 -14.32
CA PRO A 129 21.27 -7.24 -15.63
C PRO A 129 20.28 -8.40 -15.56
N VAL A 130 20.45 -9.38 -14.68
CA VAL A 130 19.48 -10.47 -14.50
C VAL A 130 18.14 -9.92 -13.97
N LEU A 131 18.18 -9.01 -12.99
CA LEU A 131 16.99 -8.34 -12.48
C LEU A 131 16.30 -7.52 -13.57
N VAL A 132 17.07 -6.75 -14.35
CA VAL A 132 16.53 -5.96 -15.47
C VAL A 132 15.87 -6.86 -16.51
N VAL A 133 16.48 -7.99 -16.88
CA VAL A 133 15.89 -8.96 -17.81
C VAL A 133 14.60 -9.56 -17.25
N ALA A 134 14.58 -9.93 -15.97
CA ALA A 134 13.39 -10.49 -15.32
C ALA A 134 12.23 -9.48 -15.28
N VAL A 135 12.48 -8.24 -14.82
CA VAL A 135 11.47 -7.17 -14.81
C VAL A 135 11.00 -6.86 -16.24
N SER A 136 11.91 -6.77 -17.21
CA SER A 136 11.56 -6.51 -18.61
C SER A 136 10.70 -7.63 -19.20
N ALA A 137 11.01 -8.89 -18.88
CA ALA A 137 10.22 -10.03 -19.32
C ALA A 137 8.81 -10.01 -18.70
N LEU A 138 8.69 -9.69 -17.40
CA LEU A 138 7.40 -9.56 -16.72
C LEU A 138 6.56 -8.42 -17.31
N LEU A 139 7.16 -7.26 -17.57
CA LEU A 139 6.49 -6.13 -18.22
C LEU A 139 6.04 -6.50 -19.64
N TRP A 140 6.89 -7.17 -20.42
CA TRP A 140 6.56 -7.63 -21.77
C TRP A 140 5.39 -8.63 -21.76
N LEU A 141 5.41 -9.61 -20.86
CA LEU A 141 4.30 -10.53 -20.66
C LEU A 141 3.03 -9.77 -20.26
N GLY A 142 3.13 -8.78 -19.36
CA GLY A 142 2.01 -7.92 -18.97
C GLY A 142 1.40 -7.17 -20.16
N VAL A 143 2.23 -6.63 -21.06
CA VAL A 143 1.78 -5.96 -22.29
C VAL A 143 1.13 -6.96 -23.25
N GLN A 144 1.73 -8.13 -23.44
CA GLN A 144 1.25 -9.15 -24.36
C GLN A 144 -0.10 -9.72 -23.95
N PHE A 145 -0.30 -9.89 -22.64
CA PHE A 145 -1.55 -10.40 -22.09
C PHE A 145 -2.54 -9.30 -21.70
N ARG A 146 -2.20 -8.01 -21.90
CA ARG A 146 -3.05 -6.90 -21.43
C ARG A 146 -4.48 -7.01 -21.95
N SER A 147 -4.68 -7.39 -23.21
CA SER A 147 -6.02 -7.42 -23.81
C SER A 147 -6.85 -8.57 -23.23
N ARG A 148 -6.24 -9.75 -23.05
CA ARG A 148 -6.88 -10.92 -22.43
C ARG A 148 -7.20 -10.67 -20.96
N ILE A 149 -6.23 -10.12 -20.22
CA ILE A 149 -6.40 -9.70 -18.82
C ILE A 149 -7.50 -8.63 -18.72
N ALA A 150 -7.48 -7.60 -19.57
CA ALA A 150 -8.48 -6.54 -19.56
C ALA A 150 -9.89 -7.05 -19.86
N THR A 151 -10.07 -8.01 -20.78
CA THR A 151 -11.38 -8.61 -21.04
C THR A 151 -11.82 -9.57 -19.95
N SER A 152 -10.92 -10.40 -19.42
CA SER A 152 -11.25 -11.36 -18.35
C SER A 152 -11.56 -10.68 -17.02
N ILE A 153 -10.96 -9.52 -16.77
CA ILE A 153 -11.12 -8.72 -15.56
C ILE A 153 -12.04 -7.50 -15.84
N GLY A 154 -12.88 -7.53 -16.89
CA GLY A 154 -13.90 -6.50 -17.13
C GLY A 154 -13.39 -5.05 -17.09
N TYR A 155 -12.12 -4.80 -17.43
CA TYR A 155 -11.37 -3.57 -17.14
C TYR A 155 -12.08 -2.30 -17.65
N TYR A 156 -12.72 -2.40 -18.81
CA TYR A 156 -13.41 -1.28 -19.44
C TYR A 156 -14.67 -0.81 -18.67
N GLY A 157 -15.31 -1.70 -17.92
CA GLY A 157 -16.46 -1.37 -17.06
C GLY A 157 -16.09 -0.77 -15.70
N HIS A 158 -14.82 -0.84 -15.30
CA HIS A 158 -14.36 -0.51 -13.95
C HIS A 158 -13.16 0.45 -13.93
N ARG A 159 -13.04 1.30 -14.96
CA ARG A 159 -11.86 2.17 -15.14
C ARG A 159 -11.52 2.99 -13.89
N ASP A 160 -12.50 3.61 -13.24
CA ASP A 160 -12.25 4.44 -12.05
C ASP A 160 -11.73 3.61 -10.87
N PHE A 161 -12.23 2.39 -10.67
CA PHE A 161 -11.69 1.43 -9.70
C PHE A 161 -10.21 1.14 -9.96
N PHE A 162 -9.84 0.77 -11.20
CA PHE A 162 -8.45 0.41 -11.50
C PHE A 162 -7.48 1.57 -11.30
N HIS A 163 -7.87 2.80 -11.63
CA HIS A 163 -7.00 3.96 -11.36
C HIS A 163 -6.77 4.19 -9.87
N LEU A 164 -7.80 4.06 -9.03
CA LEU A 164 -7.67 4.24 -7.59
C LEU A 164 -6.92 3.07 -6.95
N PHE A 165 -7.18 1.85 -7.42
CA PHE A 165 -6.46 0.65 -7.00
C PHE A 165 -4.96 0.74 -7.32
N TYR A 166 -4.61 1.09 -8.56
CA TYR A 166 -3.20 1.27 -8.94
C TYR A 166 -2.56 2.49 -8.26
N ALA A 167 -3.32 3.54 -7.97
CA ALA A 167 -2.82 4.63 -7.15
C ALA A 167 -2.49 4.14 -5.73
N ALA A 168 -3.35 3.34 -5.10
CA ALA A 168 -3.08 2.72 -3.80
C ALA A 168 -1.79 1.87 -3.83
N CYS A 169 -1.68 0.96 -4.82
CA CYS A 169 -0.47 0.15 -4.97
C CYS A 169 0.78 1.01 -5.22
N GLY A 170 0.67 2.05 -6.03
CA GLY A 170 1.77 2.97 -6.32
C GLY A 170 2.23 3.75 -5.09
N LEU A 171 1.29 4.14 -4.22
CA LEU A 171 1.59 4.80 -2.94
C LEU A 171 2.28 3.85 -1.96
N VAL A 172 1.75 2.64 -1.74
CA VAL A 172 2.43 1.63 -0.90
C VAL A 172 3.86 1.35 -1.40
N LEU A 173 4.03 1.16 -2.72
CA LEU A 173 5.36 0.97 -3.29
C LEU A 173 6.27 2.19 -3.09
N PHE A 174 5.71 3.40 -3.11
CA PHE A 174 6.48 4.61 -2.84
C PHE A 174 6.89 4.69 -1.37
N ALA A 175 5.99 4.37 -0.43
CA ALA A 175 6.32 4.31 1.00
C ALA A 175 7.43 3.30 1.27
N LEU A 176 7.33 2.08 0.73
CA LEU A 176 8.40 1.07 0.79
C LEU A 176 9.73 1.56 0.20
N LEU A 177 9.72 2.43 -0.82
CA LEU A 177 10.94 3.02 -1.37
C LEU A 177 11.55 4.10 -0.47
N VAL A 178 10.72 4.77 0.34
CA VAL A 178 11.16 5.73 1.34
C VAL A 178 11.77 4.99 2.54
N ASP A 179 11.11 3.92 3.00
CA ASP A 179 11.50 3.07 4.13
C ASP A 179 12.88 2.39 3.98
N ILE A 180 13.28 2.01 2.76
CA ILE A 180 14.51 1.23 2.48
C ILE A 180 15.85 1.94 2.80
N HIS A 181 15.87 2.90 3.73
CA HIS A 181 17.01 3.64 4.25
C HIS A 181 17.76 4.41 3.16
N LEU A 182 17.13 4.62 2.00
CA LEU A 182 17.63 5.48 0.95
C LEU A 182 17.51 6.95 1.38
N PHE A 183 16.47 7.26 2.13
CA PHE A 183 16.22 8.58 2.70
C PHE A 183 16.31 8.46 4.23
N LYS A 184 16.90 9.48 4.87
CA LYS A 184 17.03 9.55 6.33
C LYS A 184 16.49 10.88 6.81
N GLY A 185 15.83 10.87 7.96
CA GLY A 185 15.32 12.05 8.63
C GLY A 185 13.80 12.02 8.79
N GLU A 186 13.32 12.81 9.75
CA GLU A 186 11.91 12.88 10.16
C GLU A 186 10.95 13.18 9.00
N VAL A 187 11.37 14.00 8.03
CA VAL A 187 10.54 14.31 6.85
C VAL A 187 10.34 13.10 5.95
N ALA A 188 11.34 12.23 5.81
CA ALA A 188 11.20 11.01 5.03
C ALA A 188 10.21 10.07 5.72
N PHE A 189 10.36 9.89 7.03
CA PHE A 189 9.43 9.08 7.83
C PHE A 189 8.00 9.65 7.80
N LEU A 190 7.84 10.98 7.91
CA LEU A 190 6.53 11.63 7.75
C LEU A 190 5.88 11.34 6.40
N LEU A 191 6.69 11.41 5.33
CA LEU A 191 6.20 11.19 3.98
C LEU A 191 5.78 9.74 3.76
N GLU A 192 6.52 8.79 4.33
CA GLU A 192 6.19 7.37 4.34
C GLU A 192 4.81 7.15 4.96
N GLU A 193 4.65 7.52 6.24
CA GLU A 193 3.41 7.39 7.00
C GLU A 193 2.19 8.03 6.31
N ILE A 194 2.35 9.27 5.81
CA ILE A 194 1.26 9.97 5.12
C ILE A 194 0.92 9.32 3.79
N VAL A 195 1.90 8.77 3.08
CA VAL A 195 1.66 8.06 1.82
C VAL A 195 0.89 6.77 2.07
N GLU A 196 1.21 6.03 3.13
CA GLU A 196 0.52 4.78 3.51
C GLU A 196 -0.91 5.03 3.97
N LEU A 197 -1.12 6.08 4.76
CA LEU A 197 -2.46 6.56 5.10
C LEU A 197 -3.29 6.86 3.83
N ASN A 198 -2.67 7.51 2.85
CA ASN A 198 -3.35 7.84 1.59
C ASN A 198 -3.59 6.61 0.70
N SER A 199 -2.78 5.56 0.76
CA SER A 199 -3.12 4.30 0.08
C SER A 199 -4.36 3.64 0.66
N ALA A 200 -4.56 3.70 1.98
CA ALA A 200 -5.78 3.22 2.60
C ALA A 200 -7.01 4.02 2.09
N PHE A 201 -6.92 5.35 2.03
CA PHE A 201 -7.99 6.18 1.43
C PHE A 201 -8.28 5.85 -0.03
N ALA A 202 -7.23 5.61 -0.83
CA ALA A 202 -7.38 5.22 -2.24
C ALA A 202 -8.15 3.90 -2.39
N LEU A 203 -7.91 2.92 -1.52
CA LEU A 203 -8.65 1.65 -1.52
C LEU A 203 -10.11 1.82 -1.09
N ILE A 204 -10.41 2.65 -0.08
CA ILE A 204 -11.78 3.00 0.29
C ILE A 204 -12.51 3.63 -0.91
N ALA A 205 -11.86 4.59 -1.57
CA ALA A 205 -12.43 5.23 -2.76
C ALA A 205 -12.65 4.21 -3.89
N ALA A 206 -11.72 3.26 -4.08
CA ALA A 206 -11.85 2.18 -5.06
C ALA A 206 -13.05 1.27 -4.78
N CYS A 207 -13.34 0.94 -3.51
CA CYS A 207 -14.54 0.20 -3.11
C CYS A 207 -15.81 0.87 -3.63
N PHE A 208 -15.91 2.20 -3.49
CA PHE A 208 -17.08 2.97 -3.92
C PHE A 208 -17.14 3.21 -5.43
N ALA A 209 -16.02 3.15 -6.14
CA ALA A 209 -15.93 3.30 -7.59
C ALA A 209 -16.52 2.13 -8.39
N LEU A 210 -16.73 0.97 -7.74
CA LEU A 210 -17.37 -0.18 -8.37
C LEU A 210 -18.87 0.09 -8.63
N PRO A 211 -19.44 -0.35 -9.77
CA PRO A 211 -20.84 -0.13 -10.09
C PRO A 211 -21.77 -0.96 -9.19
N LYS A 212 -23.00 -0.49 -9.02
CA LYS A 212 -24.05 -1.27 -8.35
C LYS A 212 -24.57 -2.34 -9.31
N HIS A 213 -25.10 -3.44 -8.76
CA HIS A 213 -25.62 -4.55 -9.56
C HIS A 213 -26.72 -4.12 -10.56
N SER A 214 -27.51 -3.09 -10.22
CA SER A 214 -28.59 -2.53 -11.06
C SER A 214 -28.12 -1.70 -12.25
N GLU A 215 -26.83 -1.37 -12.33
CA GLU A 215 -26.25 -0.52 -13.40
C GLU A 215 -25.39 -1.35 -14.37
N ALA A 216 -25.30 -2.67 -14.16
CA ALA A 216 -24.47 -3.58 -14.94
C ALA A 216 -25.27 -4.49 -15.92
N SER A 217 -26.56 -4.20 -16.09
CA SER A 217 -27.50 -4.85 -17.04
C SER A 217 -27.91 -3.87 -18.13
#